data_AF-A0A846JRR4-F1
#
_entry.id   AF-A0A846JRR4-F1
#
_cell.length_a   1.000
_cell.length_b   1.000
_cell.length_c   1.000
_cell.angle_alpha   90.00
_cell.angle_beta   90.00
_cell.angle_gamma   90.00
#
_symmetry.space_group_name_H-M   'P 1'
#
loop_
_entity.id
_entity.type
_entity.pdbx_description
1 polymer ?
#
loop_
_entity_poly.entity_id
_entity_poly.type
_entity_poly.pdbx_seq_one_letter_code
_entity_poly.pdbx_strand_id
1 'polypeptide(L)'
;MEINNNLNYKNIINSNFYKNDLSDLDNKSTVNNTTDSIEINETNFNVINTKKAYDAFKEANQGEVGDNSVLYAIIKDAMKNDGIDVPYFTSNNTTAFLPFIDKMKEYAKNLMIDPNFHQIGGMPLTDEFLDFCDLYKEKLIQYDCK
;
A
#
# COMPACT_ATOMS: atom_id res chain seq x y z
N MET A 1 18.66 -37.51 4.53
CA MET A 1 17.20 -37.41 4.75
C MET A 1 16.78 -36.14 4.04
N GLU A 2 16.29 -36.29 2.81
CA GLU A 2 15.99 -35.18 1.90
C GLU A 2 14.53 -34.75 2.08
N ILE A 3 14.30 -33.46 2.28
CA ILE A 3 12.95 -32.87 2.33
C ILE A 3 12.79 -32.04 1.06
N ASN A 4 12.10 -32.62 0.07
CA ASN A 4 11.67 -31.93 -1.14
C ASN A 4 10.38 -31.15 -0.84
N ASN A 5 10.49 -29.85 -0.57
CA ASN A 5 9.34 -28.95 -0.54
C ASN A 5 9.06 -28.42 -1.95
N ASN A 6 8.27 -29.17 -2.71
CA ASN A 6 7.79 -28.77 -4.02
C ASN A 6 6.52 -27.92 -3.85
N LEU A 7 6.68 -26.63 -3.52
CA LEU A 7 5.58 -25.68 -3.42
C LEU A 7 5.16 -25.24 -4.82
N ASN A 8 4.14 -25.90 -5.36
CA ASN A 8 3.51 -25.59 -6.63
C ASN A 8 2.62 -24.34 -6.47
N TYR A 9 3.17 -23.16 -6.72
CA TYR A 9 2.39 -21.91 -6.79
C TYR A 9 1.52 -21.89 -8.05
N LYS A 10 0.36 -22.53 -7.99
CA LYS A 10 -0.69 -22.30 -8.98
C LYS A 10 -1.28 -20.91 -8.76
N ASN A 11 -0.99 -20.02 -9.71
CA ASN A 11 -1.64 -18.73 -9.92
C ASN A 11 -3.15 -18.79 -9.65
N ILE A 12 -3.61 -18.15 -8.58
CA ILE A 12 -5.03 -17.79 -8.42
C ILE A 12 -5.16 -16.34 -8.89
N ILE A 13 -5.16 -16.15 -10.21
CA ILE A 13 -5.73 -14.94 -10.80
C ILE A 13 -7.24 -15.15 -10.73
N ASN A 14 -7.88 -14.60 -9.71
CA ASN A 14 -9.33 -14.63 -9.57
C ASN A 14 -9.91 -13.59 -10.54
N SER A 15 -10.02 -13.97 -11.81
CA SER A 15 -10.64 -13.17 -12.87
C SER A 15 -12.16 -13.20 -12.75
N ASN A 16 -12.70 -12.52 -11.74
CA ASN A 16 -14.14 -12.22 -11.64
C ASN A 16 -14.41 -10.74 -11.95
N PHE A 17 -13.70 -10.19 -12.95
CA PHE A 17 -14.04 -8.91 -13.52
C PHE A 17 -15.17 -9.10 -14.56
N TYR A 18 -16.31 -8.49 -14.28
CA TYR A 18 -17.49 -8.28 -15.11
C TYR A 18 -18.41 -9.49 -15.39
N LYS A 19 -19.30 -9.77 -14.43
CA LYS A 19 -20.69 -10.12 -14.75
C LYS A 19 -21.60 -9.09 -14.11
N ASN A 20 -21.83 -7.99 -14.81
CA ASN A 20 -23.06 -7.23 -14.60
C ASN A 20 -24.17 -8.07 -15.24
N ASP A 21 -25.01 -8.70 -14.42
CA ASP A 21 -26.30 -9.23 -14.87
C ASP A 21 -27.16 -8.04 -15.30
N LEU A 22 -27.07 -7.68 -16.58
CA LEU A 22 -28.06 -6.85 -17.26
C LEU A 22 -29.19 -7.77 -17.71
N SER A 23 -30.01 -8.26 -16.77
CA SER A 23 -31.26 -8.93 -17.10
C SER A 23 -32.37 -7.87 -17.26
N ASP A 24 -32.75 -7.65 -18.51
CA ASP A 24 -34.03 -7.15 -19.01
C ASP A 24 -34.72 -6.02 -18.23
N LEU A 25 -34.37 -4.77 -18.57
CA LEU A 25 -35.34 -3.68 -18.51
C LEU A 25 -35.48 -3.09 -19.92
N ASP A 26 -36.61 -3.37 -20.56
CA ASP A 26 -37.08 -2.62 -21.72
C ASP A 26 -37.12 -1.14 -21.37
N ASN A 27 -36.12 -0.37 -21.82
CA ASN A 27 -36.19 1.07 -21.73
C ASN A 27 -35.79 1.70 -23.05
N LYS A 28 -36.79 2.31 -23.68
CA LYS A 28 -36.74 3.08 -24.91
C LYS A 28 -35.62 4.13 -24.76
N SER A 29 -34.50 3.93 -25.45
CA SER A 29 -33.38 4.86 -25.41
C SER A 29 -33.78 6.17 -26.09
N THR A 30 -34.05 7.18 -25.26
CA THR A 30 -33.92 8.57 -25.66
C THR A 30 -32.51 8.95 -25.27
N VAL A 31 -31.63 9.16 -26.26
CA VAL A 31 -30.25 9.61 -26.01
C VAL A 31 -30.32 11.05 -25.52
N ASN A 32 -30.36 11.22 -24.21
CA ASN A 32 -30.11 12.49 -23.56
C ASN A 32 -28.62 12.54 -23.26
N ASN A 33 -27.92 13.56 -23.76
CA ASN A 33 -26.51 13.82 -23.46
C ASN A 33 -26.36 14.30 -22.00
N THR A 34 -26.62 13.44 -21.02
CA THR A 34 -26.28 13.68 -19.63
C THR A 34 -24.84 13.27 -19.43
N THR A 35 -24.00 14.18 -18.95
CA THR A 35 -22.68 13.86 -18.44
C THR A 35 -22.85 12.95 -17.23
N ASP A 36 -22.61 11.66 -17.39
CA ASP A 36 -22.64 10.70 -16.29
C ASP A 36 -21.53 11.03 -15.28
N SER A 37 -21.87 11.78 -14.24
CA SER A 37 -21.00 12.04 -13.10
C SER A 37 -21.19 10.94 -12.07
N ILE A 38 -20.14 10.14 -11.81
CA ILE A 38 -20.14 9.15 -10.72
C ILE A 38 -19.86 9.89 -9.41
N GLU A 39 -20.81 9.89 -8.49
CA GLU A 39 -20.58 10.35 -7.12
C GLU A 39 -19.77 9.30 -6.34
N ILE A 40 -18.59 9.69 -5.86
CA ILE A 40 -17.73 8.85 -5.02
C ILE A 40 -17.96 9.25 -3.56
N ASN A 41 -18.47 8.31 -2.76
CA ASN A 41 -18.59 8.50 -1.31
C ASN A 41 -17.22 8.30 -0.60
N GLU A 42 -17.14 8.68 0.68
CA GLU A 42 -15.90 8.58 1.48
C GLU A 42 -15.36 7.14 1.59
N THR A 43 -16.24 6.14 1.69
CA THR A 43 -15.83 4.72 1.74
C THR A 43 -15.14 4.30 0.44
N ASN A 44 -15.71 4.69 -0.71
CA ASN A 44 -15.14 4.42 -2.03
C ASN A 44 -13.80 5.15 -2.20
N PHE A 45 -13.69 6.38 -1.70
CA PHE A 45 -12.44 7.14 -1.70
C PHE A 45 -11.35 6.42 -0.90
N ASN A 46 -11.64 5.97 0.32
CA ASN A 46 -10.67 5.26 1.16
C ASN A 46 -10.22 3.93 0.53
N VAL A 47 -11.14 3.19 -0.11
CA VAL A 47 -10.81 1.95 -0.83
C VAL A 47 -9.90 2.24 -2.03
N ILE A 48 -10.25 3.23 -2.86
CA ILE A 48 -9.45 3.61 -4.03
C ILE A 48 -8.05 4.06 -3.59
N ASN A 49 -7.98 4.91 -2.56
CA ASN A 49 -6.73 5.45 -2.06
C ASN A 49 -5.84 4.36 -1.44
N THR A 50 -6.44 3.45 -0.69
CA THR A 50 -5.72 2.28 -0.14
C THR A 50 -5.18 1.37 -1.24
N LYS A 51 -5.95 1.15 -2.31
CA LYS A 51 -5.50 0.35 -3.46
C LYS A 51 -4.31 1.02 -4.16
N LYS A 52 -4.39 2.33 -4.43
CA LYS A 52 -3.29 3.13 -4.98
C LYS A 52 -2.04 3.03 -4.11
N ALA A 53 -2.19 3.20 -2.80
CA ALA A 53 -1.09 3.09 -1.86
C ALA A 53 -0.44 1.71 -1.85
N TYR A 54 -1.23 0.65 -1.97
CA TYR A 54 -0.72 -0.73 -2.04
C TYR A 54 0.00 -1.02 -3.37
N ASP A 55 -0.51 -0.51 -4.49
CA ASP A 55 0.17 -0.65 -5.78
C ASP A 55 1.50 0.10 -5.80
N ALA A 56 1.53 1.35 -5.31
CA ALA A 56 2.75 2.11 -5.12
C ALA A 56 3.76 1.39 -4.21
N PHE A 57 3.28 0.74 -3.14
CA PHE A 57 4.12 -0.02 -2.22
C PHE A 57 4.77 -1.24 -2.89
N LYS A 58 3.99 -2.00 -3.69
CA LYS A 58 4.54 -3.14 -4.44
C LYS A 58 5.59 -2.70 -5.45
N GLU A 59 5.34 -1.62 -6.19
CA GLU A 59 6.31 -1.10 -7.16
C GLU A 59 7.61 -0.66 -6.48
N ALA A 60 7.52 0.05 -5.35
CA ALA A 60 8.70 0.48 -4.60
C ALA A 60 9.53 -0.72 -4.10
N ASN A 61 8.90 -1.82 -3.72
CA ASN A 61 9.59 -3.05 -3.26
C ASN A 61 10.08 -3.98 -4.39
N GLN A 62 9.66 -3.76 -5.64
CA GLN A 62 10.12 -4.52 -6.81
C GLN A 62 11.25 -3.82 -7.58
N GLY A 63 11.59 -2.60 -7.17
CA GLY A 63 12.56 -1.73 -7.83
C GLY A 63 13.99 -1.89 -7.33
N GLU A 64 14.78 -0.84 -7.57
CA GLU A 64 16.24 -0.81 -7.39
C GLU A 64 16.70 -0.98 -5.93
N VAL A 65 15.83 -0.65 -4.96
CA VAL A 65 16.11 -0.69 -3.51
C VAL A 65 15.82 -2.04 -2.87
N GLY A 66 15.30 -3.02 -3.62
CA GLY A 66 14.93 -4.34 -3.12
C GLY A 66 13.69 -4.37 -2.22
N ASP A 67 13.39 -5.56 -1.69
CA ASP A 67 12.20 -5.80 -0.86
C ASP A 67 12.42 -5.34 0.59
N ASN A 68 11.81 -4.21 0.93
CA ASN A 68 11.82 -3.59 2.25
C ASN A 68 10.51 -3.86 3.03
N SER A 69 9.66 -4.77 2.55
CA SER A 69 8.32 -4.97 3.12
C SER A 69 8.33 -5.42 4.58
N VAL A 70 9.32 -6.24 4.97
CA VAL A 70 9.47 -6.71 6.35
C VAL A 70 9.89 -5.57 7.27
N LEU A 71 10.90 -4.78 6.89
CA LEU A 71 11.33 -3.61 7.66
C LEU A 71 10.21 -2.57 7.79
N TYR A 72 9.48 -2.31 6.70
CA TYR A 72 8.31 -1.44 6.71
C TYR A 72 7.27 -1.89 7.74
N ALA A 73 6.95 -3.19 7.78
CA ALA A 73 5.99 -3.74 8.72
C ALA A 73 6.47 -3.57 10.17
N ILE A 74 7.73 -3.91 10.45
CA ILE A 74 8.32 -3.82 11.79
C ILE A 74 8.36 -2.37 12.27
N ILE A 75 8.83 -1.43 11.45
CA ILE A 75 8.91 0.00 11.80
C ILE A 75 7.52 0.58 11.99
N LYS A 76 6.56 0.22 11.14
CA LYS A 76 5.16 0.63 11.30
C LYS A 76 4.59 0.16 12.64
N ASP A 77 4.85 -1.09 13.03
CA ASP A 77 4.40 -1.63 14.32
C ASP A 77 5.10 -0.95 15.50
N ALA A 78 6.38 -0.60 15.39
CA ALA A 78 7.10 0.18 16.40
C ALA A 78 6.50 1.59 16.55
N MET A 79 6.29 2.30 15.45
CA MET A 79 5.62 3.61 15.44
C MET A 79 4.24 3.54 16.10
N LYS A 80 3.47 2.49 15.81
CA LYS A 80 2.16 2.25 16.45
C LYS A 80 2.28 2.04 17.95
N ASN A 81 3.26 1.26 18.41
CA ASN A 81 3.51 1.03 19.84
C ASN A 81 3.90 2.33 20.56
N ASP A 82 4.55 3.25 19.86
CA ASP A 82 4.89 4.60 20.35
C ASP A 82 3.72 5.59 20.25
N GLY A 83 2.52 5.13 19.87
CA GLY A 83 1.30 5.94 19.80
C GLY A 83 1.17 6.80 18.55
N ILE A 84 1.99 6.57 17.52
CA ILE A 84 1.87 7.24 16.23
C ILE A 84 0.76 6.57 15.42
N ASP A 85 -0.12 7.38 14.82
CA ASP A 85 -1.15 6.86 13.93
C ASP A 85 -0.54 6.32 12.62
N VAL A 86 -0.93 5.10 12.24
CA VAL A 86 -0.34 4.38 11.11
C VAL A 86 -1.41 3.89 10.13
N PRO A 87 -1.16 3.97 8.81
CA PRO A 87 -2.11 3.50 7.83
C PRO A 87 -2.09 1.98 7.68
N TYR A 88 -3.21 1.43 7.23
CA TYR A 88 -3.38 0.02 6.93
C TYR A 88 -3.80 -0.17 5.48
N PHE A 89 -3.30 -1.22 4.83
CA PHE A 89 -3.78 -1.62 3.51
C PHE A 89 -5.14 -2.33 3.58
N THR A 90 -6.13 -1.71 4.24
CA THR A 90 -7.50 -2.22 4.40
C THR A 90 -8.52 -1.17 3.99
N SER A 91 -9.73 -1.59 3.62
CA SER A 91 -10.81 -0.67 3.20
C SER A 91 -11.20 0.37 4.24
N ASN A 92 -10.94 0.10 5.52
CA ASN A 92 -11.35 0.95 6.65
C ASN A 92 -10.24 1.90 7.09
N ASN A 93 -9.17 2.03 6.30
CA ASN A 93 -8.08 2.94 6.59
C ASN A 93 -8.53 4.40 6.48
N THR A 94 -8.28 5.16 7.54
CA THR A 94 -8.58 6.60 7.62
C THR A 94 -7.31 7.47 7.63
N THR A 95 -6.14 6.84 7.72
CA THR A 95 -4.85 7.53 7.85
C THR A 95 -4.20 7.67 6.48
N ALA A 96 -3.75 8.87 6.14
CA ALA A 96 -3.14 9.13 4.83
C ALA A 96 -1.73 8.53 4.73
N PHE A 97 -1.44 7.85 3.62
CA PHE A 97 -0.15 7.19 3.38
C PHE A 97 0.98 8.18 3.07
N LEU A 98 0.67 9.24 2.31
CA LEU A 98 1.67 10.22 1.85
C LEU A 98 2.35 11.01 2.99
N PRO A 99 1.62 11.61 3.95
CA PRO A 99 2.28 12.23 5.10
C PRO A 99 2.86 11.21 6.08
N PHE A 100 2.36 9.97 6.09
CA PHE A 100 2.88 8.92 6.96
C PHE A 100 4.29 8.47 6.55
N ILE A 101 4.57 8.33 5.25
CA ILE A 101 5.89 7.84 4.82
C ILE A 101 7.02 8.80 5.19
N ASP A 102 6.77 10.12 5.19
CA ASP A 102 7.72 11.11 5.69
C ASP A 102 8.02 10.90 7.18
N LYS A 103 6.98 10.67 8.00
CA LYS A 103 7.13 10.38 9.43
C LYS A 103 7.89 9.08 9.67
N MET A 104 7.62 8.05 8.88
CA MET A 104 8.33 6.77 8.97
C MET A 104 9.81 6.93 8.64
N LYS A 105 10.14 7.71 7.59
CA LYS A 105 11.54 8.00 7.24
C LYS A 105 12.26 8.73 8.37
N GLU A 106 11.63 9.74 8.96
CA GLU A 106 12.20 10.48 10.10
C GLU A 106 12.37 9.58 11.33
N TYR A 107 11.37 8.76 11.63
CA TYR A 107 11.43 7.78 12.71
C TYR A 107 12.60 6.79 12.52
N ALA A 108 12.75 6.23 11.31
CA ALA A 108 13.86 5.35 10.98
C ALA A 108 15.23 6.04 11.13
N LYS A 109 15.36 7.30 10.68
CA LYS A 109 16.60 8.09 10.86
C LYS A 109 16.94 8.27 12.34
N ASN A 110 15.94 8.56 13.18
CA ASN A 110 16.15 8.73 14.62
C ASN A 110 16.61 7.42 15.28
N LEU A 111 16.08 6.27 14.83
CA LEU A 111 16.54 4.96 15.28
C LEU A 111 18.00 4.70 14.88
N MET A 112 18.38 4.98 13.64
CA MET A 112 19.75 4.76 13.15
C MET A 112 20.84 5.52 13.92
N ILE A 113 20.50 6.69 14.49
CA ILE A 113 21.45 7.50 15.28
C ILE A 113 21.45 7.16 16.77
N ASP A 114 20.52 6.32 17.24
CA ASP A 114 20.49 5.88 18.64
C ASP A 114 21.59 4.83 18.87
N PRO A 115 22.57 5.09 19.75
CA PRO A 115 23.67 4.16 20.03
C PRO A 115 23.22 2.82 20.63
N ASN A 116 21.96 2.70 21.07
CA ASN A 116 21.39 1.46 21.57
C ASN A 116 20.57 0.71 20.51
N PHE A 117 20.38 1.29 19.32
CA PHE A 117 19.39 0.80 18.36
C PHE A 117 19.94 0.72 16.93
N HIS A 118 20.73 -0.31 16.67
CA HIS A 118 21.31 -0.53 15.33
C HIS A 118 20.52 -1.55 14.48
N GLN A 119 19.48 -2.15 15.06
CA GLN A 119 18.63 -3.14 14.40
C GLN A 119 17.21 -3.06 14.92
N ILE A 120 16.25 -3.32 14.05
CA ILE A 120 14.83 -3.39 14.42
C ILE A 120 14.29 -4.77 14.06
N GLY A 121 13.66 -5.45 15.03
CA GLY A 121 13.21 -6.84 14.84
C GLY A 121 14.32 -7.82 14.46
N GLY A 122 15.58 -7.53 14.82
CA GLY A 122 16.75 -8.34 14.46
C GLY A 122 17.28 -8.12 13.04
N MET A 123 16.76 -7.14 12.30
CA MET A 123 17.25 -6.75 10.97
C MET A 123 18.04 -5.45 11.04
N PRO A 124 19.17 -5.33 10.32
CA PRO A 124 19.90 -4.07 10.24
C PRO A 124 19.04 -3.01 9.56
N LEU A 125 19.04 -1.81 10.13
CA LEU A 125 18.40 -0.65 9.52
C LEU A 125 19.47 0.13 8.74
N THR A 126 19.37 0.13 7.41
CA THR A 126 20.36 0.70 6.49
C THR A 126 19.78 1.86 5.68
N ASP A 127 20.66 2.65 5.05
CA ASP A 127 20.24 3.76 4.17
C ASP A 127 19.28 3.31 3.05
N GLU A 128 19.36 2.05 2.60
CA GLU A 128 18.44 1.46 1.63
C GLU A 128 16.96 1.56 2.06
N PHE A 129 16.67 1.48 3.37
CA PHE A 129 15.31 1.67 3.86
C PHE A 129 14.86 3.14 3.75
N LEU A 130 15.78 4.08 3.90
CA LEU A 130 15.49 5.52 3.72
C LEU A 130 15.22 5.83 2.25
N ASP A 131 15.99 5.22 1.35
CA ASP A 131 15.80 5.31 -0.10
C ASP A 131 14.47 4.67 -0.51
N PHE A 132 14.10 3.53 0.08
CA PHE A 132 12.77 2.94 -0.08
C PHE A 132 11.65 3.91 0.34
N CYS A 133 11.81 4.65 1.45
CA CYS A 133 10.80 5.62 1.86
C CYS A 133 10.61 6.74 0.83
N ASP A 134 11.71 7.23 0.23
CA ASP A 134 11.65 8.24 -0.83
C ASP A 134 10.99 7.68 -2.09
N LEU A 135 11.40 6.50 -2.54
CA LEU A 135 10.81 5.86 -3.71
C LEU A 135 9.31 5.59 -3.50
N TYR A 136 8.92 5.12 -2.32
CA TYR A 136 7.51 4.90 -2.02
C TYR A 136 6.72 6.21 -2.01
N LYS A 137 7.28 7.29 -1.48
CA LYS A 137 6.69 8.64 -1.56
C LYS A 137 6.50 9.10 -2.99
N GLU A 138 7.50 8.96 -3.84
CA GLU A 138 7.40 9.29 -5.27
C GLU A 138 6.30 8.50 -5.95
N LYS A 139 6.20 7.19 -5.67
CA LYS A 139 5.15 6.32 -6.20
C LYS A 139 3.76 6.70 -5.70
N LEU A 140 3.62 7.05 -4.42
CA LEU A 140 2.35 7.56 -3.87
C LEU A 140 1.87 8.82 -4.62
N ILE A 141 2.79 9.73 -4.94
CA ILE A 141 2.50 10.94 -5.73
C ILE A 141 2.11 10.58 -7.17
N GLN A 142 2.87 9.69 -7.82
CA GLN A 142 2.58 9.24 -9.20
C GLN A 142 1.18 8.61 -9.33
N TYR A 143 0.74 7.89 -8.31
CA TYR A 143 -0.58 7.25 -8.26
C TYR A 143 -1.71 8.20 -7.82
N ASP A 144 -1.42 9.49 -7.55
CA ASP A 144 -2.37 10.46 -6.99
C ASP A 144 -3.05 9.89 -5.72
N CYS A 145 -2.23 9.36 -4.80
CA CYS A 145 -2.65 8.97 -3.46
C CYS A 145 -2.79 10.23 -2.60
N LYS A 146 -3.95 10.41 -1.96
CA LYS A 146 -4.32 11.62 -1.21
C LYS A 146 -4.35 11.39 0.30
#